data_AF-A0A5Q0GV10-F1
#
_entry.id   AF-A0A5Q0GV10-F1
#
_cell.length_a   1.000
_cell.length_b   1.000
_cell.length_c   1.000
_cell.angle_alpha   90.00
_cell.angle_beta   90.00
_cell.angle_gamma   90.00
#
_symmetry.space_group_name_H-M   'P 1'
#
loop_
_entity.id
_entity.type
_entity.pdbx_description
1 polymer ?
#
loop_
_entity_poly.entity_id
_entity_poly.type
_entity_poly.pdbx_seq_one_letter_code
_entity_poly.pdbx_strand_id
1 'polypeptide(L)'
;MTRIAITVLTFGALAVATALGVAWFAVSPPGGRWEPAVNSLALLAGITGIFAERWATQREQRKQAIESIRLEMARNRETLDGEAFRPSAPPGRRVYPRLIQSAVDSAFASGALTPRRDAELIDLLHRWRSAVSSVNRRLELTEMLVFTSASTESAERFHEALHGAGSFMRDVRSLLDETQTYLDSRTSD
;
A
#
# COMPACT_ATOMS: atom_id res chain seq x y z
N MET A 1 23.64 -2.91 -5.90
CA MET A 1 25.08 -2.79 -5.54
C MET A 1 25.48 -1.38 -5.12
N THR A 2 25.05 -0.33 -5.82
CA THR A 2 25.31 1.08 -5.48
C THR A 2 24.87 1.48 -4.06
N ARG A 3 23.69 1.05 -3.59
CA ARG A 3 23.24 1.31 -2.20
C ARG A 3 24.19 0.72 -1.15
N ILE A 4 24.74 -0.48 -1.39
CA ILE A 4 25.67 -1.15 -0.46
C ILE A 4 27.01 -0.42 -0.45
N ALA A 5 27.52 -0.02 -1.62
CA ALA A 5 28.76 0.74 -1.72
C ALA A 5 28.67 2.09 -0.99
N ILE A 6 27.55 2.81 -1.15
CA ILE A 6 27.33 4.07 -0.43
C ILE A 6 27.27 3.82 1.07
N THR A 7 26.49 2.84 1.53
CA THR A 7 26.42 2.50 2.95
C THR A 7 27.78 2.12 3.53
N VAL A 8 28.54 1.25 2.86
CA VAL A 8 29.89 0.85 3.30
C VAL A 8 30.85 2.04 3.32
N LEU A 9 30.80 2.92 2.33
CA LEU A 9 31.65 4.11 2.28
C LEU A 9 31.29 5.10 3.39
N THR A 10 30.01 5.37 3.62
CA THR A 10 29.56 6.30 4.67
C THR A 10 29.88 5.77 6.07
N PHE A 11 29.60 4.49 6.33
CA PHE A 11 29.91 3.87 7.62
C PHE A 11 31.42 3.68 7.83
N GLY A 12 32.17 3.36 6.77
CA GLY A 12 33.62 3.23 6.81
C GLY A 12 34.31 4.56 7.10
N ALA A 13 33.96 5.62 6.37
CA ALA A 13 34.50 6.97 6.62
C ALA A 13 34.20 7.46 8.04
N LEU A 14 33.02 7.12 8.55
CA LEU A 14 32.62 7.46 9.90
C LEU A 14 33.40 6.68 10.97
N ALA A 15 33.57 5.37 10.78
CA ALA A 15 34.38 4.54 11.69
C ALA A 15 35.82 5.05 11.78
N VAL A 16 36.40 5.48 10.65
CA VAL A 16 37.73 6.11 10.59
C VAL A 16 37.75 7.44 11.34
N ALA A 17 36.75 8.31 11.15
CA ALA A 17 36.65 9.58 11.86
C ALA A 17 36.51 9.39 13.39
N THR A 18 35.72 8.40 13.83
CA THR A 18 35.62 8.01 15.24
C THR A 18 36.94 7.50 15.78
N ALA A 19 37.64 6.61 15.06
CA ALA A 19 38.93 6.09 15.48
C ALA A 19 39.99 7.18 15.61
N LEU A 20 40.03 8.14 14.67
CA LEU A 20 40.90 9.32 14.73
C LEU A 20 40.57 10.20 15.94
N GLY A 21 39.29 10.43 16.23
CA GLY A 21 38.85 11.18 17.42
C GLY A 21 39.25 10.51 18.74
N VAL A 22 39.07 9.19 18.86
CA VAL A 22 39.44 8.41 20.05
C VAL A 22 40.95 8.38 20.24
N ALA A 23 41.72 8.14 19.17
CA ALA A 23 43.18 8.14 19.22
C ALA A 23 43.73 9.51 19.64
N TRP A 24 43.16 10.60 19.10
CA TRP A 24 43.56 11.96 19.47
C TRP A 24 43.24 12.29 20.93
N PHE A 25 42.07 11.86 21.44
CA PHE A 25 41.70 12.01 22.85
C PHE A 25 42.67 11.30 23.80
N ALA A 26 43.13 10.09 23.43
CA ALA A 26 44.08 9.32 24.24
C ALA A 26 45.48 9.95 24.27
N VAL A 27 45.91 10.63 23.20
CA VAL A 27 47.25 11.22 23.07
C VAL A 27 47.30 12.69 23.56
N SER A 28 46.16 13.39 23.64
CA SER A 28 46.16 14.84 23.89
C SER A 28 46.26 15.27 25.37
N PRO A 29 46.98 16.38 25.65
CA PRO A 29 47.11 16.97 26.99
C PRO A 29 45.74 17.40 27.58
N PRO A 30 45.60 17.48 28.91
CA PRO A 30 44.32 17.67 29.61
C PRO A 30 43.51 18.92 29.21
N GLY A 31 44.13 19.96 28.64
CA GLY A 31 43.43 21.17 28.17
C GLY A 31 42.78 21.07 26.78
N GLY A 32 43.15 20.10 25.94
CA GLY A 32 42.67 19.97 24.54
C GLY A 32 41.65 18.84 24.32
N ARG A 33 41.13 18.24 25.38
CA ARG A 33 40.34 16.98 25.33
C ARG A 33 38.88 17.15 24.95
N TRP A 34 38.39 18.39 24.81
CA TRP A 34 36.97 18.68 24.55
C TRP A 34 36.60 18.67 23.06
N GLU A 35 37.53 19.06 22.19
CA GLU A 35 37.35 19.09 20.73
C GLU A 35 36.98 17.71 20.13
N PRO A 36 37.60 16.60 20.55
CA PRO A 36 37.25 15.26 20.07
C PRO A 36 35.88 14.77 20.52
N ALA A 37 35.46 15.13 21.73
CA ALA A 37 34.15 14.76 22.27
C ALA A 37 33.03 15.46 21.48
N VAL A 38 33.21 16.76 21.19
CA VAL A 38 32.26 17.54 20.37
C VAL A 38 32.22 17.04 18.93
N ASN A 39 33.37 16.72 18.34
CA ASN A 39 33.42 16.21 16.96
C ASN A 39 32.79 14.80 16.85
N SER A 40 33.01 13.93 17.84
CA SER A 40 32.37 12.61 17.90
C SER A 40 30.85 12.72 18.07
N LEU A 41 30.38 13.65 18.90
CA LEU A 41 28.95 13.94 19.06
C LEU A 41 28.33 14.52 17.78
N ALA A 42 29.04 15.40 17.07
CA ALA A 42 28.58 15.94 15.79
C ALA A 42 28.45 14.83 14.72
N LEU A 43 29.42 13.91 14.65
CA LEU A 43 29.36 12.74 13.78
C LEU A 43 28.18 11.83 14.14
N LEU A 44 28.00 11.52 15.43
CA LEU A 44 26.87 10.72 15.92
C LEU A 44 25.53 11.38 15.61
N ALA A 45 25.41 12.70 15.81
CA ALA A 45 24.22 13.46 15.48
C ALA A 45 23.93 13.43 13.97
N GLY A 46 24.95 13.53 13.12
CA GLY A 46 24.82 13.42 11.67
C GLY A 46 24.30 12.06 11.22
N ILE A 47 24.86 10.96 11.74
CA ILE A 47 24.38 9.60 11.43
C ILE A 47 22.94 9.44 11.90
N THR A 48 22.68 9.79 13.15
CA THR A 48 21.38 9.59 13.79
C THR A 48 20.31 10.41 13.07
N GLY A 49 20.65 11.61 12.59
CA GLY A 49 19.79 12.43 11.73
C GLY A 49 19.37 11.72 10.44
N ILE A 50 20.30 11.07 9.73
CA ILE A 50 19.99 10.31 8.52
C ILE A 50 19.04 9.14 8.82
N PHE A 51 19.27 8.41 9.91
CA PHE A 51 18.39 7.31 10.31
C PHE A 51 17.01 7.82 10.74
N ALA A 52 16.95 8.92 11.48
CA ALA A 52 15.71 9.55 11.89
C ALA A 52 14.89 10.01 10.68
N GLU A 53 15.53 10.66 9.70
CA GLU A 53 14.89 11.09 8.46
C GLU A 53 14.35 9.88 7.68
N ARG A 54 15.17 8.85 7.45
CA ARG A 54 14.73 7.63 6.76
C ARG A 54 13.56 6.96 7.45
N TRP A 55 13.59 6.88 8.78
CA TRP A 55 12.51 6.30 9.56
C TRP A 55 11.23 7.14 9.48
N ALA A 56 11.36 8.46 9.54
CA ALA A 56 10.24 9.39 9.36
C ALA A 56 9.63 9.29 7.95
N THR A 57 10.46 9.26 6.90
CA THR A 57 10.01 9.09 5.51
C THR A 57 9.28 7.76 5.33
N GLN A 58 9.81 6.65 5.85
CA GLN A 58 9.14 5.35 5.77
C GLN A 58 7.79 5.35 6.49
N ARG A 59 7.72 5.97 7.67
CA ARG A 59 6.49 6.10 8.44
C ARG A 59 5.45 6.92 7.68
N GLU A 60 5.86 8.02 7.07
CA GLU A 60 4.99 8.89 6.29
C GLU A 60 4.51 8.21 5.00
N GLN A 61 5.40 7.55 4.27
CA GLN A 61 5.04 6.76 3.08
C GLN A 61 4.02 5.67 3.42
N ARG A 62 4.22 4.93 4.52
CA ARG A 62 3.25 3.93 4.98
C ARG A 62 1.90 4.56 5.31
N LYS A 63 1.90 5.69 6.01
CA LYS A 63 0.67 6.41 6.37
C LYS A 63 -0.10 6.85 5.12
N GLN A 64 0.59 7.45 4.16
CA GLN A 64 0.00 7.91 2.89
C GLN A 64 -0.53 6.74 2.05
N ALA A 65 0.18 5.61 2.02
CA ALA A 65 -0.28 4.40 1.35
C ALA A 65 -1.57 3.87 1.97
N ILE A 66 -1.63 3.74 3.31
CA ILE A 66 -2.82 3.29 4.04
C ILE A 66 -4.01 4.21 3.78
N GLU A 67 -3.79 5.53 3.82
CA GLU A 67 -4.87 6.49 3.59
C GLU A 67 -5.36 6.46 2.15
N SER A 68 -4.45 6.32 1.18
CA SER A 68 -4.82 6.17 -0.24
C SER A 68 -5.64 4.89 -0.47
N ILE A 69 -5.25 3.78 0.17
CA ILE A 69 -5.99 2.52 0.13
C ILE A 69 -7.38 2.70 0.76
N ARG A 70 -7.49 3.38 1.90
CA ARG A 70 -8.79 3.65 2.53
C ARG A 70 -9.73 4.42 1.59
N LEU A 71 -9.23 5.50 1.00
CA LEU A 71 -9.99 6.30 0.03
C LEU A 71 -10.42 5.45 -1.18
N GLU A 72 -9.54 4.57 -1.66
CA GLU A 72 -9.85 3.63 -2.72
C GLU A 72 -10.97 2.66 -2.32
N MET A 73 -10.90 2.04 -1.14
CA MET A 73 -11.95 1.16 -0.63
C MET A 73 -13.30 1.89 -0.50
N ALA A 74 -13.29 3.13 0.00
CA ALA A 74 -14.51 3.95 0.11
C ALA A 74 -15.15 4.23 -1.26
N ARG A 75 -14.35 4.59 -2.27
CA ARG A 75 -14.84 4.80 -3.65
C ARG A 75 -15.36 3.52 -4.29
N ASN A 76 -14.69 2.39 -4.03
CA ASN A 76 -15.17 1.08 -4.49
C ASN A 76 -16.49 0.69 -3.81
N ARG A 77 -16.66 1.01 -2.52
CA ARG A 77 -17.94 0.83 -1.83
C ARG A 77 -19.04 1.66 -2.48
N GLU A 78 -18.79 2.96 -2.71
CA GLU A 78 -19.72 3.84 -3.40
C GLU A 78 -20.10 3.30 -4.79
N THR A 79 -19.11 2.82 -5.54
CA THR A 79 -19.32 2.20 -6.85
C THR A 79 -20.22 0.98 -6.75
N LEU A 80 -19.97 0.08 -5.80
CA LEU A 80 -20.77 -1.12 -5.58
C LEU A 80 -22.19 -0.80 -5.07
N ASP A 81 -22.38 0.25 -4.28
CA ASP A 81 -23.70 0.65 -3.76
C ASP A 81 -24.51 1.51 -4.76
N GLY A 82 -23.85 1.89 -5.85
CA GLY A 82 -24.43 2.61 -6.97
C GLY A 82 -25.54 1.84 -7.68
N GLU A 83 -26.38 2.58 -8.39
CA GLU A 83 -27.56 2.05 -9.09
C GLU A 83 -27.23 0.91 -10.07
N ALA A 84 -26.02 0.91 -10.65
CA ALA A 84 -25.57 -0.11 -11.58
C ALA A 84 -25.62 -1.54 -11.02
N PHE A 85 -25.35 -1.69 -9.71
CA PHE A 85 -25.21 -2.97 -9.01
C PHE A 85 -26.32 -3.22 -7.99
N ARG A 86 -27.40 -2.43 -8.02
CA ARG A 86 -28.58 -2.68 -7.17
C ARG A 86 -29.41 -3.81 -7.78
N PRO A 87 -29.93 -4.76 -6.96
CA PRO A 87 -30.83 -5.79 -7.44
C PRO A 87 -32.12 -5.26 -8.09
N SER A 88 -32.53 -4.03 -7.73
CA SER A 88 -33.70 -3.37 -8.30
C SER A 88 -33.44 -2.71 -9.65
N ALA A 89 -32.20 -2.75 -10.16
CA ALA A 89 -31.87 -2.11 -11.41
C ALA A 89 -32.51 -2.89 -12.58
N PRO A 90 -33.10 -2.20 -13.58
CA PRO A 90 -33.73 -2.90 -14.69
C PRO A 90 -32.69 -3.73 -15.47
N PRO A 91 -33.02 -4.97 -15.85
CA PRO A 91 -32.17 -5.77 -16.72
C PRO A 91 -32.07 -5.09 -18.09
N GLY A 92 -30.89 -5.13 -18.70
CA GLY A 92 -30.69 -4.51 -20.00
C GLY A 92 -29.22 -4.26 -20.35
N ARG A 93 -28.99 -3.73 -21.54
CA ARG A 93 -27.64 -3.38 -22.00
C ARG A 93 -27.15 -2.16 -21.23
N ARG A 94 -26.08 -2.33 -20.46
CA ARG A 94 -25.43 -1.24 -19.74
C ARG A 94 -23.94 -1.49 -19.60
N VAL A 95 -23.21 -0.40 -19.39
CA VAL A 95 -21.81 -0.42 -19.02
C VAL A 95 -21.74 -0.33 -17.50
N TYR A 96 -21.04 -1.28 -16.88
CA TYR A 96 -20.85 -1.31 -15.43
C TYR A 96 -19.60 -0.53 -15.05
N PRO A 97 -19.67 0.33 -14.03
CA PRO A 97 -18.49 1.02 -13.54
C PRO A 97 -17.48 0.01 -12.99
N ARG A 98 -16.19 0.27 -13.24
CA ARG A 98 -15.09 -0.62 -12.85
C ARG A 98 -14.62 -0.29 -11.44
N LEU A 99 -14.21 -1.32 -10.71
CA LEU A 99 -13.56 -1.15 -9.42
C LEU A 99 -12.10 -0.71 -9.63
N ILE A 100 -11.66 0.23 -8.81
CA ILE A 100 -10.30 0.78 -8.84
C ILE A 100 -9.36 -0.02 -7.93
N GLN A 101 -8.08 -0.12 -8.33
CA GLN A 101 -7.03 -0.85 -7.59
C GLN A 101 -5.67 -0.11 -7.62
N SER A 102 -5.66 1.17 -7.99
CA SER A 102 -4.42 1.92 -8.25
C SER A 102 -3.63 2.24 -6.97
N ALA A 103 -4.31 2.51 -5.86
CA ALA A 103 -3.67 2.75 -4.56
C ALA A 103 -3.03 1.47 -4.01
N VAL A 104 -3.73 0.34 -4.13
CA VAL A 104 -3.19 -0.98 -3.76
C VAL A 104 -1.97 -1.34 -4.60
N ASP A 105 -2.06 -1.16 -5.91
CA ASP A 105 -0.94 -1.41 -6.83
C ASP A 105 0.27 -0.51 -6.53
N SER A 106 0.02 0.76 -6.21
CA SER A 106 1.05 1.72 -5.81
C SER A 106 1.69 1.35 -4.48
N ALA A 107 0.91 0.85 -3.51
CA ALA A 107 1.43 0.40 -2.21
C ALA A 107 2.35 -0.82 -2.36
N PHE A 108 1.98 -1.78 -3.22
CA PHE A 108 2.84 -2.92 -3.54
C PHE A 108 4.10 -2.52 -4.30
N ALA A 109 3.98 -1.66 -5.31
CA ALA A 109 5.12 -1.22 -6.12
C ALA A 109 6.13 -0.36 -5.32
N SER A 110 5.65 0.48 -4.41
CA SER A 110 6.49 1.35 -3.58
C SER A 110 7.15 0.64 -2.41
N GLY A 111 6.65 -0.53 -2.00
CA GLY A 111 7.09 -1.21 -0.79
C GLY A 111 6.78 -0.42 0.50
N ALA A 112 5.77 0.45 0.47
CA ALA A 112 5.33 1.24 1.62
C ALA A 112 4.79 0.34 2.75
N LEU A 113 4.30 -0.85 2.41
CA LEU A 113 3.90 -1.90 3.34
C LEU A 113 5.04 -2.91 3.52
N THR A 114 5.32 -3.28 4.77
CA THR A 114 6.42 -4.21 5.08
C THR A 114 5.87 -5.54 5.60
N PRO A 115 6.33 -6.70 5.08
CA PRO A 115 5.82 -8.01 5.53
C PRO A 115 5.94 -8.24 7.04
N ARG A 116 6.98 -7.68 7.67
CA ARG A 116 7.19 -7.81 9.12
C ARG A 116 6.10 -7.13 9.96
N ARG A 117 5.46 -6.08 9.46
CA ARG A 117 4.47 -5.28 10.20
C ARG A 117 3.05 -5.44 9.66
N ASP A 118 2.94 -5.65 8.35
CA ASP A 118 1.70 -5.50 7.59
C ASP A 118 1.31 -6.81 6.87
N ALA A 119 1.77 -7.98 7.35
CA ALA A 119 1.53 -9.28 6.70
C ALA A 119 0.05 -9.55 6.40
N GLU A 120 -0.82 -9.39 7.40
CA GLU A 120 -2.27 -9.62 7.28
C GLU A 120 -2.91 -8.64 6.29
N LEU A 121 -2.49 -7.37 6.33
CA LEU A 121 -2.97 -6.36 5.37
C LEU A 121 -2.53 -6.73 3.94
N ILE A 122 -1.28 -7.14 3.77
CA ILE A 122 -0.74 -7.54 2.48
C ILE A 122 -1.53 -8.73 1.91
N ASP A 123 -1.87 -9.73 2.73
CA ASP A 123 -2.71 -10.85 2.32
C ASP A 123 -4.10 -10.36 1.86
N LEU A 124 -4.77 -9.57 2.71
CA LEU A 124 -6.08 -8.98 2.40
C LEU A 124 -6.06 -8.21 1.07
N LEU A 125 -5.06 -7.36 0.86
CA LEU A 125 -4.92 -6.55 -0.34
C LEU A 125 -4.60 -7.39 -1.58
N HIS A 126 -3.86 -8.49 -1.45
CA HIS A 126 -3.63 -9.43 -2.55
C HIS A 126 -4.92 -10.13 -2.97
N ARG A 127 -5.71 -10.60 -1.99
CA ARG A 127 -7.03 -11.19 -2.25
C ARG A 127 -7.95 -10.17 -2.89
N TRP A 128 -7.98 -8.94 -2.37
CA TRP A 128 -8.79 -7.84 -2.89
C TRP A 128 -8.45 -7.53 -4.35
N ARG A 129 -7.17 -7.31 -4.65
CA ARG A 129 -6.68 -7.07 -6.02
C ARG A 129 -7.09 -8.20 -6.98
N SER A 130 -6.96 -9.45 -6.54
CA SER A 130 -7.33 -10.62 -7.35
C SER A 130 -8.84 -10.67 -7.62
N ALA A 131 -9.66 -10.39 -6.60
CA ALA A 131 -11.11 -10.34 -6.71
C ALA A 131 -11.58 -9.21 -7.65
N VAL A 132 -11.04 -8.00 -7.49
CA VAL A 132 -11.32 -6.83 -8.35
C VAL A 132 -10.96 -7.11 -9.81
N SER A 133 -9.77 -7.67 -10.06
CA SER A 133 -9.34 -8.02 -11.41
C SER A 133 -10.30 -9.03 -12.07
N SER A 134 -10.72 -10.06 -11.32
CA SER A 134 -11.69 -11.05 -11.79
C SER A 134 -13.06 -10.44 -12.11
N VAL A 135 -13.59 -9.59 -11.21
CA VAL A 135 -14.85 -8.87 -11.42
C VAL A 135 -14.79 -8.01 -12.67
N ASN A 136 -13.80 -7.13 -12.75
CA ASN A 136 -13.67 -6.19 -13.86
C ASN A 136 -13.57 -6.94 -15.20
N ARG A 137 -12.86 -8.08 -15.24
CA ARG A 137 -12.76 -8.91 -16.43
C ARG A 137 -14.09 -9.57 -16.81
N ARG A 138 -14.86 -10.05 -15.83
CA ARG A 138 -16.18 -10.65 -16.08
C ARG A 138 -17.18 -9.60 -16.58
N LEU A 139 -17.17 -8.41 -16.00
CA LEU A 139 -18.00 -7.29 -16.46
C LEU A 139 -17.64 -6.92 -17.91
N GLU A 140 -16.36 -6.82 -18.24
CA GLU A 140 -15.87 -6.52 -19.59
C GLU A 140 -16.32 -7.57 -20.62
N LEU A 141 -16.11 -8.86 -20.34
CA LEU A 141 -16.51 -9.94 -21.24
C LEU A 141 -18.02 -9.95 -21.45
N THR A 142 -18.79 -9.71 -20.38
CA THR A 142 -20.24 -9.75 -20.48
C THR A 142 -20.79 -8.54 -21.23
N GLU A 143 -20.26 -7.35 -20.99
CA GLU A 143 -20.60 -6.17 -21.77
C GLU A 143 -20.34 -6.42 -23.25
N MET A 144 -19.17 -6.95 -23.61
CA MET A 144 -18.84 -7.32 -24.98
C MET A 144 -19.87 -8.30 -25.57
N LEU A 145 -20.26 -9.35 -24.84
CA LEU A 145 -21.25 -10.34 -25.29
C LEU A 145 -22.65 -9.74 -25.45
N VAL A 146 -23.10 -8.90 -24.51
CA VAL A 146 -24.43 -8.28 -24.51
C VAL A 146 -24.56 -7.25 -25.64
N PHE A 147 -23.50 -6.49 -25.94
CA PHE A 147 -23.50 -5.51 -27.03
C PHE A 147 -23.33 -6.16 -28.41
N THR A 148 -22.68 -7.33 -28.52
CA THR A 148 -22.46 -8.02 -29.80
C THR A 148 -23.56 -9.02 -30.17
N SER A 149 -24.13 -9.75 -29.22
CA SER A 149 -25.07 -10.86 -29.49
C SER A 149 -26.53 -10.44 -29.69
N ALA A 150 -26.86 -9.16 -29.48
CA ALA A 150 -28.20 -8.58 -29.52
C ALA A 150 -29.30 -9.26 -28.67
N SER A 151 -29.00 -10.33 -27.92
CA SER A 151 -29.99 -11.14 -27.20
C SER A 151 -30.30 -10.58 -25.81
N THR A 152 -31.56 -10.26 -25.55
CA THR A 152 -32.07 -9.81 -24.24
C THR A 152 -31.91 -10.90 -23.17
N GLU A 153 -32.07 -12.17 -23.57
CA GLU A 153 -31.91 -13.33 -22.71
C GLU A 153 -30.52 -13.44 -22.08
N SER A 154 -29.45 -13.09 -22.82
CA SER A 154 -28.08 -13.09 -22.27
C SER A 154 -27.89 -12.00 -21.21
N ALA A 155 -28.56 -10.85 -21.38
CA ALA A 155 -28.51 -9.77 -20.40
C ALA A 155 -29.27 -10.14 -19.11
N GLU A 156 -30.41 -10.83 -19.24
CA GLU A 156 -31.19 -11.33 -18.11
C GLU A 156 -30.42 -12.39 -17.31
N ARG A 157 -29.86 -13.41 -17.98
CA ARG A 157 -29.04 -14.44 -17.32
C ARG A 157 -27.82 -13.85 -16.60
N PHE A 158 -27.21 -12.81 -17.18
CA PHE A 158 -26.11 -12.13 -16.51
C PHE A 158 -26.58 -11.33 -15.30
N HIS A 159 -27.70 -10.62 -15.40
CA HIS A 159 -28.29 -9.91 -14.28
C HIS A 159 -28.61 -10.88 -13.12
N GLU A 160 -29.16 -12.05 -13.42
CA GLU A 160 -29.37 -13.12 -12.45
C GLU A 160 -28.06 -13.63 -11.84
N ALA A 161 -27.00 -13.85 -12.65
CA ALA A 161 -25.69 -14.27 -12.14
C ALA A 161 -25.02 -13.21 -11.25
N LEU A 162 -25.25 -11.92 -11.55
CA LEU A 162 -24.73 -10.79 -10.79
C LEU A 162 -25.44 -10.61 -9.44
N HIS A 163 -26.73 -10.93 -9.35
CA HIS A 163 -27.54 -10.74 -8.13
C HIS A 163 -27.93 -12.04 -7.41
N GLY A 164 -27.63 -13.19 -8.00
CA GLY A 164 -28.05 -14.49 -7.49
C GLY A 164 -27.44 -14.88 -6.15
N ALA A 165 -28.01 -15.94 -5.56
CA ALA A 165 -27.65 -16.43 -4.22
C ALA A 165 -26.19 -16.94 -4.10
N GLY A 166 -25.43 -17.07 -5.20
CA GLY A 166 -24.00 -17.37 -5.21
C GLY A 166 -23.17 -16.32 -5.96
N SER A 167 -23.65 -15.08 -6.02
CA SER A 167 -22.99 -14.02 -6.80
C SER A 167 -21.58 -13.74 -6.27
N PHE A 168 -20.63 -13.70 -7.19
CA PHE A 168 -19.26 -13.24 -6.96
C PHE A 168 -19.18 -11.81 -6.41
N MET A 169 -20.24 -11.00 -6.60
CA MET A 169 -20.34 -9.65 -6.02
C MET A 169 -20.47 -9.70 -4.50
N ARG A 170 -21.07 -10.76 -3.94
CA ARG A 170 -21.14 -10.93 -2.48
C ARG A 170 -19.76 -11.14 -1.89
N ASP A 171 -18.96 -12.01 -2.52
CA ASP A 171 -17.60 -12.30 -2.06
C ASP A 171 -16.74 -11.04 -2.08
N VAL A 172 -16.88 -10.22 -3.13
CA VAL A 172 -16.16 -8.94 -3.27
C VAL A 172 -16.62 -7.93 -2.22
N ARG A 173 -17.92 -7.83 -1.95
CA ARG A 173 -18.45 -6.98 -0.87
C ARG A 173 -17.95 -7.44 0.50
N SER A 174 -17.99 -8.73 0.78
CA SER A 174 -17.48 -9.30 2.03
C SER A 174 -16.00 -9.00 2.22
N LEU A 175 -15.19 -9.13 1.16
CA LEU A 175 -13.76 -8.86 1.21
C LEU A 175 -13.45 -7.37 1.36
N LEU A 176 -14.26 -6.50 0.73
CA LEU A 176 -14.20 -5.06 0.92
C LEU A 176 -14.49 -4.70 2.38
N ASP A 177 -15.54 -5.28 2.96
CA ASP A 177 -15.94 -5.06 4.35
C ASP A 177 -14.86 -5.54 5.33
N GLU A 178 -14.28 -6.73 5.10
CA GLU A 178 -13.17 -7.28 5.88
C GLU A 178 -11.94 -6.35 5.80
N THR A 179 -11.59 -5.88 4.60
CA THR A 179 -10.44 -4.99 4.40
C THR A 179 -10.65 -3.63 5.05
N GLN A 180 -11.85 -3.04 4.94
CA GLN A 180 -12.17 -1.76 5.58
C GLN A 180 -12.18 -1.88 7.11
N THR A 181 -12.79 -2.93 7.65
CA THR A 181 -12.80 -3.21 9.10
C THR A 181 -11.38 -3.34 9.63
N TYR A 182 -10.52 -4.05 8.91
CA TYR A 182 -9.11 -4.19 9.26
C TYR A 182 -8.39 -2.84 9.25
N LEU A 183 -8.56 -2.03 8.22
CA LEU A 183 -7.93 -0.71 8.11
C LEU A 183 -8.37 0.24 9.23
N ASP A 184 -9.64 0.20 9.61
CA ASP A 184 -10.19 1.06 10.66
C ASP A 184 -9.72 0.63 12.04
N SER A 185 -9.63 -0.68 12.32
CA SER A 185 -9.06 -1.20 13.57
C SER A 185 -7.62 -0.74 13.82
N ARG A 186 -6.83 -0.54 12.76
CA ARG A 186 -5.42 -0.12 12.82
C ARG A 186 -5.21 1.38 12.99
N THR A 187 -6.29 2.17 13.01
CA THR A 187 -6.23 3.64 13.15
C THR A 187 -6.55 4.09 14.58
N SER A 188 -7.12 3.19 15.40
CA SER A 188 -7.39 3.42 16.83
C SER A 188 -6.19 3.18 17.75
N ASP A 189 -5.06 2.71 17.21
CA ASP A 189 -3.76 2.52 17.88
C ASP A 189 -2.74 3.59 17.47
#